data_AF-A0A067NMI5-F1
#
_entry.id   AF-A0A067NMI5-F1
#
_cell.length_a   1.000
_cell.length_b   1.000
_cell.length_c   1.000
_cell.angle_alpha   90.00
_cell.angle_beta   90.00
_cell.angle_gamma   90.00
#
_symmetry.space_group_name_H-M   'P 1'
#
loop_
_entity.id
_entity.type
_entity.pdbx_description
1 polymer ?
#
loop_
_entity_poly.entity_id
_entity_poly.type
_entity_poly.pdbx_seq_one_letter_code
_entity_poly.pdbx_strand_id
1 'polypeptide(L)'
;MVDAYAIIRAIEQKYGTLREYQFPREVGSPNVYTNQFYVVFKSPESHLKLPKNATESITIPAPTADTFESKPGGPSLADFHSLLDPKDVNTSNEIPAFESIIDTAISEGGKQDAKPPRAISFSIFQARKEFHATTPWEPYGLRRQLRFAIGRSMLNWGGFYPLKPVLKGSSLEYGVSDVDQLRMRRLLRKWSDITQAPNPFEVSSVAEASPTPEVSTETPPPQSQKPTEWEPLPMEDAVADEVPVPVPQSPPASASPQASKRPTRLGGKLLPSTSQASAIDADLFIKASESLPKDPAPPMQAKRVREKKAKTQLHSPKVEDDGFSQRFKKFIGGWF
;
A
#
# COMPACT_ATOMS: atom_id res chain seq x y z
N MET A 1 -10.86 -10.52 -0.57
CA MET A 1 -10.64 -9.22 -1.24
C MET A 1 -11.92 -8.38 -1.35
N VAL A 2 -13.07 -8.95 -1.72
CA VAL A 2 -14.35 -8.20 -1.76
C VAL A 2 -14.66 -7.54 -0.41
N ASP A 3 -14.51 -8.28 0.69
CA ASP A 3 -14.69 -7.80 2.06
C ASP A 3 -13.85 -6.54 2.37
N ALA A 4 -12.61 -6.47 1.88
CA ALA A 4 -11.74 -5.31 2.07
C ALA A 4 -12.29 -4.06 1.38
N TYR A 5 -12.80 -4.19 0.14
CA TYR A 5 -13.45 -3.08 -0.55
C TYR A 5 -14.74 -2.64 0.13
N ALA A 6 -15.54 -3.58 0.64
CA ALA A 6 -16.74 -3.25 1.42
C ALA A 6 -16.39 -2.41 2.66
N ILE A 7 -15.33 -2.79 3.39
CA ILE A 7 -14.82 -2.02 4.53
C ILE A 7 -14.36 -0.62 4.11
N ILE A 8 -13.56 -0.50 3.03
CA ILE A 8 -13.09 0.79 2.51
C ILE A 8 -14.28 1.71 2.22
N ARG A 9 -15.31 1.22 1.50
CA ARG A 9 -16.47 2.05 1.15
C ARG A 9 -17.30 2.45 2.36
N ALA A 10 -17.43 1.58 3.35
CA ALA A 10 -18.10 1.92 4.59
C ALA A 10 -17.39 3.05 5.35
N ILE A 11 -16.05 3.04 5.36
CA ILE A 11 -15.24 4.11 5.95
C ILE A 11 -15.41 5.41 5.17
N GLU A 12 -15.39 5.34 3.85
CA GLU A 12 -15.58 6.51 2.98
C GLU A 12 -16.95 7.16 3.18
N GLN A 13 -18.01 6.36 3.22
CA GLN A 13 -19.38 6.85 3.45
C GLN A 13 -19.53 7.57 4.79
N LYS A 14 -18.83 7.10 5.84
CA LYS A 14 -18.99 7.63 7.20
C LYS A 14 -18.06 8.80 7.51
N TYR A 15 -16.78 8.70 7.17
CA TYR A 15 -15.77 9.70 7.57
C TYR A 15 -15.30 10.56 6.38
N GLY A 16 -15.34 10.01 5.17
CA GLY A 16 -14.98 10.71 3.93
C GLY A 16 -13.89 10.04 3.12
N THR A 17 -13.60 10.63 1.96
CA THR A 17 -12.75 10.03 0.92
C THR A 17 -11.36 9.66 1.44
N LEU A 18 -10.94 8.43 1.13
CA LEU A 18 -9.62 7.94 1.44
C LEU A 18 -8.62 8.32 0.34
N ARG A 19 -7.39 8.61 0.74
CA ARG A 19 -6.26 8.88 -0.15
C ARG A 19 -5.47 7.61 -0.42
N GLU A 20 -5.11 6.90 0.65
CA GLU A 20 -4.29 5.69 0.62
C GLU A 20 -4.87 4.68 1.62
N TYR A 21 -4.77 3.40 1.30
CA TYR A 21 -5.12 2.30 2.20
C TYR A 21 -4.17 1.12 1.99
N GLN A 22 -3.90 0.38 3.06
CA GLN A 22 -3.00 -0.78 3.02
C GLN A 22 -3.57 -1.92 3.86
N PHE A 23 -3.65 -3.10 3.24
CA PHE A 23 -3.93 -4.38 3.89
C PHE A 23 -2.62 -5.17 3.97
N PRO A 24 -1.91 -5.11 5.10
CA PRO A 24 -0.67 -5.84 5.27
C PRO A 24 -0.91 -7.35 5.16
N ARG A 25 0.11 -8.05 4.67
CA ARG A 25 0.19 -9.51 4.73
C ARG A 25 1.09 -9.91 5.88
N GLU A 26 0.83 -11.08 6.44
CA GLU A 26 1.64 -11.63 7.51
C GLU A 26 3.03 -12.03 6.98
N VAL A 27 4.08 -11.69 7.74
CA VAL A 27 5.49 -11.79 7.30
C VAL A 27 5.92 -13.24 7.03
N GLY A 28 5.31 -14.22 7.70
CA GLY A 28 5.57 -15.66 7.51
C GLY A 28 4.66 -16.34 6.47
N SER A 29 3.61 -15.67 6.03
CA SER A 29 2.49 -16.28 5.30
C SER A 29 1.93 -15.27 4.30
N PRO A 30 2.57 -15.11 3.12
CA PRO A 30 2.19 -14.08 2.14
C PRO A 30 0.80 -14.29 1.54
N ASN A 31 0.13 -15.41 1.83
CA ASN A 31 -1.24 -15.69 1.40
C ASN A 31 -2.28 -15.23 2.44
N VAL A 32 -1.86 -14.81 3.63
CA VAL A 32 -2.73 -14.42 4.74
C VAL A 32 -2.59 -12.92 4.99
N TYR A 33 -3.73 -12.23 5.03
CA TYR A 33 -3.79 -10.83 5.42
C TYR A 33 -3.82 -10.71 6.94
N THR A 34 -3.22 -9.64 7.48
CA THR A 34 -3.34 -9.34 8.90
C THR A 34 -4.74 -8.84 9.24
N ASN A 35 -5.18 -9.06 10.49
CA ASN A 35 -6.46 -8.56 11.01
C ASN A 35 -6.48 -7.05 11.27
N GLN A 36 -5.48 -6.32 10.76
CA GLN A 36 -5.33 -4.89 10.87
C GLN A 36 -5.11 -4.34 9.48
N PHE A 37 -5.62 -3.14 9.24
CA PHE A 37 -5.41 -2.40 8.00
C PHE A 37 -5.23 -0.93 8.35
N TYR A 38 -4.60 -0.20 7.43
CA TYR A 38 -4.29 1.21 7.62
C TYR A 38 -4.96 2.02 6.53
N VAL A 39 -5.44 3.21 6.90
CA VAL A 39 -6.09 4.15 6.00
C VAL A 39 -5.56 5.56 6.23
N VAL A 40 -5.45 6.33 5.15
CA VAL A 40 -5.05 7.73 5.15
C VAL A 40 -6.17 8.52 4.48
N PHE A 41 -6.71 9.51 5.17
CA PHE A 41 -7.76 10.37 4.62
C PHE A 41 -7.20 11.42 3.67
N LYS A 42 -7.99 11.78 2.65
CA LYS A 42 -7.63 12.87 1.72
C LYS A 42 -7.75 14.24 2.38
N SER A 43 -8.80 14.45 3.18
CA SER A 43 -9.06 15.71 3.89
C SER A 43 -8.67 15.59 5.37
N PRO A 44 -8.01 16.61 5.96
CA PRO A 44 -7.77 16.65 7.40
C PRO A 44 -9.07 16.74 8.21
N GLU A 45 -10.14 17.27 7.63
CA GLU A 45 -11.46 17.36 8.28
C GLU A 45 -12.07 15.98 8.52
N SER A 46 -11.92 15.05 7.56
CA SER A 46 -12.35 13.66 7.71
C SER A 46 -11.63 12.95 8.86
N HIS A 47 -10.35 13.25 9.06
CA HIS A 47 -9.58 12.71 10.16
C HIS A 47 -10.04 13.24 11.54
N LEU A 48 -10.52 14.48 11.61
CA LEU A 48 -11.07 15.06 12.85
C LEU A 48 -12.41 14.44 13.26
N LYS A 49 -13.14 13.82 12.33
CA LYS A 49 -14.39 13.10 12.61
C LYS A 49 -14.17 11.76 13.31
N LEU A 50 -12.95 11.24 13.34
CA LEU A 50 -12.65 10.00 14.02
C LEU A 50 -12.79 10.14 15.55
N PRO A 51 -13.22 9.07 16.24
CA PRO A 51 -13.27 9.07 17.69
C PRO A 51 -11.84 9.14 18.26
N LYS A 52 -11.57 10.17 19.07
CA LYS A 52 -10.22 10.44 19.63
C LYS A 52 -9.81 9.44 20.73
N ASN A 53 -10.77 9.03 21.56
CA ASN A 53 -10.52 8.26 22.78
C ASN A 53 -11.29 6.93 22.84
N ALA A 54 -12.19 6.69 21.89
CA ALA A 54 -13.06 5.52 21.87
C ALA A 54 -12.83 4.72 20.60
N THR A 55 -12.86 3.40 20.75
CA THR A 55 -12.91 2.49 19.61
C THR A 55 -14.35 2.45 19.12
N GLU A 56 -14.60 2.85 17.88
CA GLU A 56 -15.91 2.74 17.28
C GLU A 56 -16.00 1.45 16.47
N SER A 57 -16.95 0.59 16.82
CA SER A 57 -17.24 -0.64 16.09
C SER A 57 -18.28 -0.34 15.01
N ILE A 58 -17.97 -0.74 13.79
CA ILE A 58 -18.86 -0.63 12.63
C ILE A 58 -19.16 -2.05 12.16
N THR A 59 -20.43 -2.33 11.93
CA THR A 59 -20.88 -3.58 11.34
C THR A 59 -21.53 -3.28 10.01
N ILE A 60 -21.05 -3.94 8.95
CA ILE A 60 -21.55 -3.79 7.58
C ILE A 60 -22.01 -5.15 7.04
N PRO A 61 -22.99 -5.16 6.12
CA PRO A 61 -23.35 -6.39 5.42
C PRO A 61 -22.17 -6.83 4.56
N ALA A 62 -21.78 -8.09 4.73
CA ALA A 62 -20.79 -8.71 3.86
C ALA A 62 -21.45 -9.06 2.52
N PRO A 63 -20.76 -8.88 1.39
CA PRO A 63 -21.23 -9.41 0.13
C PRO A 63 -21.35 -10.94 0.25
N THR A 64 -22.50 -11.47 -0.18
CA THR A 64 -22.96 -12.82 0.16
C THR A 64 -21.99 -13.89 -0.33
N ALA A 65 -21.42 -14.67 0.59
CA ALA A 65 -20.44 -15.71 0.29
C ALA A 65 -21.01 -16.87 -0.53
N ASP A 66 -22.32 -17.15 -0.38
CA ASP A 66 -23.00 -18.22 -1.14
C ASP A 66 -22.87 -18.01 -2.66
N THR A 67 -22.73 -16.76 -3.10
CA THR A 67 -22.51 -16.40 -4.51
C THR A 67 -21.09 -16.70 -4.97
N PHE A 68 -20.10 -16.75 -4.07
CA PHE A 68 -18.68 -16.88 -4.42
C PHE A 68 -18.16 -18.30 -4.27
N GLU A 69 -18.63 -19.04 -3.26
CA GLU A 69 -18.21 -20.44 -3.04
C GLU A 69 -18.75 -21.38 -4.14
N SER A 70 -19.93 -21.06 -4.68
CA SER A 70 -20.57 -21.83 -5.76
C SER A 70 -20.06 -21.45 -7.15
N LYS A 71 -19.47 -20.27 -7.33
CA LYS A 71 -18.97 -19.79 -8.63
C LYS A 71 -17.52 -20.25 -8.85
N PRO A 72 -17.25 -21.11 -9.85
CA PRO A 72 -15.88 -21.45 -10.22
C PRO A 72 -15.14 -20.18 -10.67
N GLY A 73 -13.95 -19.94 -10.11
CA GLY A 73 -13.14 -18.75 -10.40
C GLY A 73 -13.29 -17.60 -9.39
N GLY A 74 -14.19 -17.71 -8.41
CA GLY A 74 -14.33 -16.73 -7.32
C GLY A 74 -15.12 -15.48 -7.72
N PRO A 75 -14.94 -14.34 -7.01
CA PRO A 75 -15.68 -13.11 -7.26
C PRO A 75 -15.35 -12.52 -8.63
N SER A 76 -16.38 -12.24 -9.42
CA SER A 76 -16.25 -11.62 -10.75
C SER A 76 -16.06 -10.11 -10.64
N LEU A 77 -15.50 -9.47 -11.68
CA LEU A 77 -15.34 -8.01 -11.72
C LEU A 77 -16.68 -7.26 -11.54
N ALA A 78 -17.78 -7.83 -12.04
CA ALA A 78 -19.12 -7.27 -11.88
C ALA A 78 -19.53 -7.19 -10.40
N ASP A 79 -19.12 -8.15 -9.58
CA ASP A 79 -19.39 -8.16 -8.14
C ASP A 79 -18.61 -7.05 -7.41
N PHE A 80 -17.51 -6.57 -7.99
CA PHE A 80 -16.75 -5.42 -7.47
C PHE A 80 -17.29 -4.09 -7.99
N HIS A 81 -18.03 -4.04 -9.10
CA HIS A 81 -18.36 -2.79 -9.78
C HIS A 81 -19.01 -1.75 -8.85
N SER A 82 -19.96 -2.16 -8.02
CA SER A 82 -20.61 -1.27 -7.02
C SER A 82 -19.70 -0.83 -5.87
N LEU A 83 -18.54 -1.47 -5.72
CA LEU A 83 -17.51 -1.21 -4.72
C LEU A 83 -16.27 -0.53 -5.31
N LEU A 84 -16.17 -0.37 -6.63
CA LEU A 84 -15.02 0.29 -7.27
C LEU A 84 -15.14 1.82 -7.25
N ASP A 85 -16.37 2.33 -7.24
CA ASP A 85 -16.61 3.76 -7.22
C ASP A 85 -16.53 4.31 -5.78
N PRO A 86 -15.78 5.42 -5.57
CA PRO A 86 -15.81 6.16 -4.32
C PRO A 86 -17.23 6.58 -3.97
N LYS A 87 -17.60 6.43 -2.70
CA LYS A 87 -18.90 6.88 -2.22
C LYS A 87 -18.73 8.20 -1.49
N ASP A 88 -19.58 9.17 -1.81
CA ASP A 88 -19.63 10.44 -1.12
C ASP A 88 -20.06 10.25 0.34
N VAL A 89 -19.69 11.22 1.18
CA VAL A 89 -20.06 11.22 2.59
C VAL A 89 -21.58 11.27 2.70
N ASN A 90 -22.17 10.25 3.31
CA ASN A 90 -23.59 10.28 3.62
C ASN A 90 -23.83 11.37 4.67
N THR A 91 -24.58 12.41 4.29
CA THR A 91 -24.91 13.52 5.19
C THR A 91 -25.73 13.07 6.40
N SER A 92 -26.36 11.90 6.32
CA SER A 92 -27.16 11.32 7.39
C SER A 92 -26.34 10.80 8.58
N ASN A 93 -25.00 10.72 8.52
CA ASN A 93 -24.09 10.11 9.53
C ASN A 93 -24.39 8.64 9.93
N GLU A 94 -25.59 8.16 9.63
CA GLU A 94 -26.05 6.80 9.79
C GLU A 94 -25.60 6.03 8.55
N ILE A 95 -24.55 5.21 8.71
CA ILE A 95 -24.44 4.00 7.90
C ILE A 95 -25.74 3.25 8.15
N PRO A 96 -26.48 2.79 7.11
CA PRO A 96 -27.69 2.01 7.31
C PRO A 96 -27.37 0.92 8.33
N ALA A 97 -27.93 1.05 9.52
CA ALA A 97 -27.58 0.21 10.64
C ALA A 97 -27.76 -1.23 10.18
N PHE A 98 -26.84 -2.13 10.53
CA PHE A 98 -26.95 -3.54 10.13
C PHE A 98 -28.33 -4.12 10.51
N GLU A 99 -28.93 -3.62 11.58
CA GLU A 99 -30.32 -3.87 12.01
C GLU A 99 -31.33 -3.56 10.89
N SER A 100 -31.24 -2.40 10.24
CA SER A 100 -32.13 -2.05 9.11
C SER A 100 -31.99 -2.97 7.90
N ILE A 101 -30.81 -3.55 7.69
CA ILE A 101 -30.55 -4.49 6.60
C ILE A 101 -31.08 -5.89 6.95
N ILE A 102 -30.96 -6.28 8.22
CA ILE A 102 -31.60 -7.50 8.72
C ILE A 102 -33.12 -7.37 8.58
N ASP A 103 -33.69 -6.25 8.99
CA ASP A 103 -35.14 -6.03 8.95
C ASP A 103 -35.68 -6.03 7.51
N THR A 104 -34.94 -5.42 6.57
CA THR A 104 -35.30 -5.46 5.14
C THR A 104 -35.12 -6.84 4.53
N ALA A 105 -34.04 -7.57 4.85
CA ALA A 105 -33.85 -8.94 4.39
C ALA A 105 -34.93 -9.90 4.92
N ILE A 106 -35.35 -9.73 6.19
CA ILE A 106 -36.46 -10.47 6.79
C ILE A 106 -37.80 -10.09 6.13
N SER A 107 -38.00 -8.81 5.81
CA SER A 107 -39.24 -8.33 5.19
C SER A 107 -39.40 -8.72 3.72
N GLU A 108 -38.33 -8.76 2.93
CA GLU A 108 -38.38 -9.12 1.50
C GLU A 108 -38.35 -10.65 1.29
N GLY A 109 -37.73 -11.39 2.21
CA GLY A 109 -37.55 -12.83 2.14
C GLY A 109 -38.54 -13.61 3.00
N GLY A 110 -39.84 -13.56 2.70
CA GLY A 110 -40.88 -14.37 3.38
C GLY A 110 -40.74 -15.90 3.24
N LYS A 111 -39.56 -16.42 2.88
CA LYS A 111 -39.23 -17.84 2.82
C LYS A 111 -38.32 -18.16 4.01
N GLN A 112 -38.81 -19.02 4.91
CA GLN A 112 -38.18 -19.39 6.19
C GLN A 112 -36.77 -20.02 6.07
N ASP A 113 -36.26 -20.28 4.86
CA ASP A 113 -34.98 -20.94 4.61
C ASP A 113 -33.84 -19.98 4.22
N ALA A 114 -34.05 -18.66 4.25
CA ALA A 114 -32.98 -17.70 3.92
C ALA A 114 -31.91 -17.70 5.02
N LYS A 115 -30.68 -18.13 4.70
CA LYS A 115 -29.53 -18.01 5.60
C LYS A 115 -29.36 -16.53 5.99
N PRO A 116 -29.05 -16.22 7.26
CA PRO A 116 -28.85 -14.84 7.69
C PRO A 116 -27.70 -14.21 6.88
N PRO A 117 -27.83 -12.94 6.47
CA PRO A 117 -26.78 -12.25 5.72
C PRO A 117 -25.51 -12.19 6.57
N ARG A 118 -24.38 -12.59 5.97
CA ARG A 118 -23.06 -12.52 6.61
C ARG A 118 -22.76 -11.05 6.95
N ALA A 119 -22.26 -10.78 8.15
CA ALA A 119 -21.85 -9.45 8.59
C ALA A 119 -20.33 -9.36 8.72
N ILE A 120 -19.76 -8.20 8.42
CA ILE A 120 -18.37 -7.85 8.73
C ILE A 120 -18.39 -6.78 9.81
N SER A 121 -17.85 -7.11 10.98
CA SER A 121 -17.64 -6.15 12.07
C SER A 121 -16.16 -5.77 12.13
N PHE A 122 -15.89 -4.48 12.18
CA PHE A 122 -14.53 -3.96 12.30
C PHE A 122 -14.51 -2.73 13.21
N SER A 123 -13.38 -2.51 13.87
CA SER A 123 -13.18 -1.37 14.75
C SER A 123 -12.20 -0.37 14.17
N ILE A 124 -12.53 0.92 14.34
CA ILE A 124 -11.67 2.01 13.89
C ILE A 124 -11.13 2.74 15.12
N PHE A 125 -9.85 3.06 15.06
CA PHE A 125 -9.17 3.88 16.04
C PHE A 125 -8.20 4.84 15.35
N GLN A 126 -8.00 6.00 15.96
CA GLN A 126 -7.03 6.97 15.47
C GLN A 126 -5.61 6.47 15.75
N ALA A 127 -4.75 6.48 14.72
CA ALA A 127 -3.35 6.12 14.87
C ALA A 127 -2.62 7.17 15.72
N ARG A 128 -1.81 6.73 16.69
CA ARG A 128 -1.00 7.63 17.54
C ARG A 128 0.16 8.30 16.80
N LYS A 129 0.58 7.69 15.70
CA LYS A 129 1.64 8.19 14.82
C LYS A 129 1.08 8.28 13.42
N GLU A 130 1.56 9.26 12.66
CA GLU A 130 1.24 9.35 11.25
C GLU A 130 1.65 8.07 10.55
N PHE A 131 0.67 7.42 9.93
CA PHE A 131 0.90 6.28 9.08
C PHE A 131 1.17 6.81 7.68
N HIS A 132 2.40 6.66 7.23
CA HIS A 132 2.67 6.66 5.81
C HIS A 132 2.57 5.21 5.35
N ALA A 133 1.76 4.95 4.33
CA ALA A 133 1.84 3.68 3.63
C ALA A 133 3.23 3.63 3.01
N THR A 134 4.21 3.11 3.76
CA THR A 134 5.46 2.70 3.17
C THR A 134 5.03 1.69 2.13
N THR A 135 5.20 2.04 0.85
CA THR A 135 4.98 1.09 -0.22
C THR A 135 5.66 -0.20 0.22
N PRO A 136 5.01 -1.37 0.21
CA PRO A 136 5.67 -2.62 0.63
C PRO A 136 6.95 -2.87 -0.20
N TRP A 137 7.04 -2.19 -1.35
CA TRP A 137 8.28 -1.74 -1.95
C TRP A 137 8.97 -0.65 -1.10
N GLU A 138 9.37 -0.94 0.13
CA GLU A 138 10.66 -0.39 0.51
C GLU A 138 11.58 -1.00 -0.55
N PRO A 139 12.30 -0.20 -1.35
CA PRO A 139 13.07 -0.73 -2.47
C PRO A 139 14.03 -1.76 -1.89
N TYR A 140 13.65 -3.05 -1.94
CA TYR A 140 14.17 -4.19 -1.17
C TYR A 140 15.67 -4.10 -1.02
N GLY A 141 16.14 -3.35 -0.01
CA GLY A 141 17.45 -2.71 -0.03
C GLY A 141 18.13 -2.75 -1.40
N LEU A 142 17.47 -2.22 -2.48
CA LEU A 142 17.73 -2.61 -3.87
C LEU A 142 19.24 -2.68 -3.98
N ARG A 143 19.80 -3.89 -4.21
CA ARG A 143 21.24 -4.11 -4.07
C ARG A 143 21.93 -2.93 -4.72
N ARG A 144 22.92 -2.33 -4.06
CA ARG A 144 23.57 -1.09 -4.53
C ARG A 144 23.80 -1.12 -6.05
N GLN A 145 24.28 -2.24 -6.57
CA GLN A 145 24.44 -2.52 -8.00
C GLN A 145 23.19 -2.27 -8.86
N LEU A 146 22.01 -2.78 -8.46
CA LEU A 146 20.76 -2.59 -9.18
C LEU A 146 20.29 -1.14 -9.14
N ARG A 147 20.46 -0.43 -8.01
CA ARG A 147 20.19 1.03 -7.96
C ARG A 147 21.09 1.80 -8.93
N PHE A 148 22.38 1.44 -8.99
CA PHE A 148 23.32 2.05 -9.92
C PHE A 148 22.96 1.76 -11.40
N ALA A 149 22.55 0.53 -11.70
CA ALA A 149 22.12 0.13 -13.04
C ALA A 149 20.85 0.87 -13.49
N ILE A 150 19.85 0.95 -12.62
CA ILE A 150 18.61 1.72 -12.86
C ILE A 150 18.94 3.20 -13.06
N GLY A 151 19.76 3.78 -12.17
CA GLY A 151 20.17 5.18 -12.26
C GLY A 151 20.89 5.51 -13.57
N ARG A 152 21.83 4.66 -14.00
CA ARG A 152 22.52 4.82 -15.29
C ARG A 152 21.56 4.68 -16.48
N SER A 153 20.65 3.70 -16.43
CA SER A 153 19.64 3.52 -17.48
C SER A 153 18.74 4.73 -17.57
N MET A 154 18.34 5.31 -16.43
CA MET A 154 17.52 6.52 -16.38
C MET A 154 18.24 7.74 -16.96
N LEU A 155 19.53 7.91 -16.66
CA LEU A 155 20.36 9.00 -17.20
C LEU A 155 20.57 8.88 -18.71
N ASN A 156 20.83 7.66 -19.20
CA ASN A 156 20.99 7.40 -20.63
C ASN A 156 19.69 7.57 -21.40
N TRP A 157 18.56 7.22 -20.77
CA TRP A 157 17.25 7.36 -21.38
C TRP A 157 16.79 8.82 -21.46
N GLY A 158 16.97 9.59 -20.39
CA GLY A 158 16.67 11.03 -20.37
C GLY A 158 15.19 11.43 -20.34
N GLY A 159 14.27 10.45 -20.34
CA GLY A 159 12.84 10.69 -20.31
C GLY A 159 12.16 10.53 -21.67
N PHE A 160 10.83 10.72 -21.70
CA PHE A 160 10.06 10.66 -22.95
C PHE A 160 10.08 11.98 -23.73
N TYR A 161 10.59 13.06 -23.14
CA TYR A 161 10.48 14.40 -23.69
C TYR A 161 11.85 15.06 -23.84
N PRO A 162 12.06 15.85 -24.90
CA PRO A 162 13.30 16.59 -25.09
C PRO A 162 13.45 17.63 -23.98
N LEU A 163 14.49 17.49 -23.16
CA LEU A 163 14.80 18.40 -22.07
C LEU A 163 15.81 19.45 -22.55
N LYS A 164 15.53 20.73 -22.33
CA LYS A 164 16.49 21.81 -22.61
C LYS A 164 17.74 21.69 -21.72
N PRO A 165 18.96 21.96 -22.19
CA PRO A 165 20.11 22.00 -21.31
C PRO A 165 19.96 23.09 -20.25
N VAL A 166 20.25 22.78 -18.99
CA VAL A 166 20.20 23.76 -17.87
C VAL A 166 21.57 23.80 -17.19
N LEU A 167 21.95 24.95 -16.64
CA LEU A 167 23.20 25.08 -15.90
C LEU A 167 23.20 24.15 -14.67
N LYS A 168 24.32 23.43 -14.48
CA LYS A 168 24.56 22.62 -13.28
C LYS A 168 24.51 23.52 -12.04
N GLY A 169 23.71 23.15 -11.05
CA GLY A 169 23.52 23.94 -9.82
C GLY A 169 22.40 24.98 -9.86
N SER A 170 21.70 25.13 -11.00
CA SER A 170 20.44 25.87 -11.06
C SER A 170 19.44 25.41 -9.99
N SER A 171 18.74 26.35 -9.33
CA SER A 171 17.68 25.98 -8.40
C SER A 171 16.50 25.38 -9.17
N LEU A 172 16.07 24.18 -8.76
CA LEU A 172 14.91 23.48 -9.32
C LEU A 172 13.71 23.58 -8.37
N GLU A 173 13.49 24.70 -7.70
CA GLU A 173 12.38 24.90 -6.75
C GLU A 173 11.01 24.98 -7.44
N TYR A 174 9.97 24.50 -6.75
CA TYR A 174 8.60 24.51 -7.28
C TYR A 174 8.09 25.95 -7.38
N GLY A 175 7.60 26.36 -8.55
CA GLY A 175 6.88 27.62 -8.74
C GLY A 175 7.73 28.83 -9.12
N VAL A 176 9.05 28.70 -9.24
CA VAL A 176 9.96 29.85 -9.47
C VAL A 176 10.66 29.82 -10.82
N SER A 177 10.68 28.68 -11.51
CA SER A 177 11.52 28.48 -12.69
C SER A 177 10.72 28.06 -13.92
N ASP A 178 10.97 28.73 -15.05
CA ASP A 178 10.49 28.41 -16.42
C ASP A 178 11.11 27.11 -16.98
N VAL A 179 11.45 26.20 -16.07
CA VAL A 179 12.17 24.98 -16.35
C VAL A 179 11.16 23.90 -16.73
N ASP A 180 11.31 23.42 -17.96
CA ASP A 180 10.60 22.28 -18.49
C ASP A 180 10.79 21.03 -17.62
N GLN A 181 9.67 20.36 -17.33
CA GLN A 181 9.63 19.06 -16.66
C GLN A 181 10.45 18.98 -15.37
N LEU A 182 10.24 19.93 -14.47
CA LEU A 182 10.91 20.04 -13.19
C LEU A 182 11.02 18.71 -12.40
N ARG A 183 9.98 17.87 -12.40
CA ARG A 183 10.00 16.55 -11.75
C ARG A 183 11.05 15.62 -12.36
N MET A 184 11.13 15.55 -13.69
CA MET A 184 12.10 14.71 -14.41
C MET A 184 13.53 15.20 -14.15
N ARG A 185 13.76 16.52 -14.19
CA ARG A 185 15.08 17.09 -13.92
C ARG A 185 15.58 16.81 -12.51
N ARG A 186 14.70 16.94 -11.51
CA ARG A 186 15.04 16.56 -10.13
C ARG A 186 15.38 15.08 -10.02
N LEU A 187 14.65 14.22 -10.73
CA LEU A 187 14.90 12.80 -10.75
C LEU A 187 16.27 12.49 -11.40
N LEU A 188 16.57 13.10 -12.54
CA LEU A 188 17.86 12.95 -13.24
C LEU A 188 19.03 13.49 -12.41
N ARG A 189 18.89 14.65 -11.77
CA ARG A 189 19.91 15.19 -10.85
C ARG A 189 20.15 14.25 -9.67
N LYS A 190 19.07 13.76 -9.04
CA LYS A 190 19.17 12.78 -7.94
C LYS A 190 19.90 11.50 -8.38
N TRP A 191 19.63 10.99 -9.58
CA TRP A 191 20.31 9.80 -10.10
C TRP A 191 21.76 10.08 -10.52
N SER A 192 22.06 11.26 -11.06
CA SER A 192 23.42 11.74 -11.29
C SER A 192 24.22 11.75 -9.98
N ASP A 193 23.66 12.28 -8.91
CA ASP A 193 24.31 12.32 -7.58
C ASP A 193 24.55 10.91 -7.01
N ILE A 194 23.55 10.02 -7.12
CA ILE A 194 23.64 8.64 -6.63
C ILE A 194 24.68 7.83 -7.42
N THR A 195 24.70 7.97 -8.74
CA THR A 195 25.57 7.18 -9.63
C THR A 195 26.93 7.81 -9.88
N GLN A 196 27.10 9.08 -9.49
CA GLN A 196 28.25 9.92 -9.82
C GLN A 196 28.51 10.03 -11.34
N ALA A 197 27.48 9.81 -12.16
CA ALA A 197 27.56 9.94 -13.60
C ALA A 197 27.08 11.35 -14.02
N PRO A 198 27.66 11.95 -15.07
CA PRO A 198 27.23 13.26 -15.54
C PRO A 198 25.80 13.19 -16.07
N ASN A 199 24.98 14.18 -15.72
CA ASN A 199 23.66 14.36 -16.30
C ASN A 199 23.81 15.00 -17.69
N PRO A 200 23.39 14.34 -18.79
CA PRO A 200 23.56 14.87 -20.15
C PRO A 200 22.79 16.17 -20.39
N PHE A 201 21.79 16.50 -19.55
CA PHE A 201 20.98 17.71 -19.67
C PHE A 201 21.46 18.85 -18.75
N GLU A 202 22.60 18.67 -18.07
CA GLU A 202 23.22 19.73 -17.27
C GLU A 202 24.55 20.16 -17.85
N VAL A 203 24.65 21.44 -18.20
CA VAL A 203 25.89 22.03 -18.70
C VAL A 203 26.69 22.54 -17.50
N SER A 204 27.91 22.03 -17.33
CA SER A 204 28.86 22.61 -16.38
C SER A 204 29.39 23.92 -16.97
N SER A 205 29.12 25.04 -16.31
CA SER A 205 29.56 26.38 -16.71
C SER A 205 31.08 26.52 -16.92
N VAL A 206 31.87 25.57 -16.42
CA VAL A 206 33.34 25.54 -16.54
C VAL A 206 33.81 25.16 -17.96
N ALA A 207 32.96 24.52 -18.77
CA ALA A 207 33.37 24.01 -20.09
C ALA A 207 33.32 25.06 -21.22
N GLU A 208 32.69 26.22 -21.02
CA GLU A 208 32.66 27.32 -22.01
C GLU A 208 33.98 28.12 -22.07
N ALA A 209 34.99 27.78 -21.26
CA ALA A 209 36.33 28.36 -21.33
C ALA A 209 37.37 27.45 -22.01
N SER A 210 36.94 26.38 -22.69
CA SER A 210 37.80 25.71 -23.66
C SER A 210 37.70 26.48 -24.99
N PRO A 211 38.75 27.17 -25.43
CA PRO A 211 38.70 27.95 -26.66
C PRO A 211 38.37 27.01 -27.80
N THR A 212 37.33 27.37 -28.56
CA THR A 212 37.02 26.86 -29.88
C THR A 212 38.34 26.66 -30.64
N PRO A 213 38.76 25.43 -30.99
CA PRO A 213 39.71 25.31 -32.09
C PRO A 213 38.96 25.90 -33.29
N GLU A 214 39.50 26.97 -33.87
CA GLU A 214 39.11 27.47 -35.18
C GLU A 214 39.16 26.29 -36.15
N VAL A 215 38.03 25.63 -36.34
CA VAL A 215 37.86 24.66 -37.43
C VAL A 215 37.76 25.52 -38.67
N SER A 216 38.92 25.65 -39.34
CA SER A 216 39.04 26.15 -40.69
C SER A 216 37.91 25.57 -41.54
N THR A 217 37.11 26.48 -42.06
CA THR A 217 36.10 26.25 -43.06
C THR A 217 36.79 25.84 -44.36
N GLU A 218 36.89 24.55 -44.62
CA GLU A 218 36.97 24.05 -46.00
C GLU A 218 35.76 23.15 -46.21
N THR A 219 34.69 23.78 -46.67
CA THR A 219 33.43 23.16 -47.07
C THR A 219 33.63 22.55 -48.46
N PRO A 220 33.75 21.21 -48.63
CA PRO A 220 33.57 20.62 -49.95
C PRO A 220 32.12 20.81 -50.41
N PRO A 221 31.88 20.99 -51.71
CA PRO A 221 30.55 21.28 -52.25
C PRO A 221 29.55 20.18 -51.87
N PRO A 222 28.28 20.55 -51.63
CA PRO A 222 27.25 19.60 -51.22
C PRO A 222 27.07 18.53 -52.31
N GLN A 223 27.49 17.30 -52.00
CA GLN A 223 27.03 16.14 -52.74
C GLN A 223 25.52 16.03 -52.50
N SER A 224 24.77 16.33 -53.54
CA SER A 224 23.33 16.10 -53.65
C SER A 224 23.06 14.61 -53.47
N GLN A 225 22.89 14.19 -52.22
CA GLN A 225 22.27 12.91 -51.92
C GLN A 225 20.80 13.07 -52.30
N LYS A 226 20.43 12.45 -53.42
CA LYS A 226 19.05 12.22 -53.82
C LYS A 226 18.27 11.76 -52.59
N PRO A 227 17.09 12.32 -52.31
CA PRO A 227 16.24 11.79 -51.27
C PRO A 227 16.00 10.32 -51.60
N THR A 228 16.44 9.45 -50.69
CA THR A 228 16.07 8.03 -50.70
C THR A 228 14.56 7.99 -50.65
N GLU A 229 13.98 7.81 -51.82
CA GLU A 229 12.59 7.49 -52.05
C GLU A 229 12.28 6.28 -51.17
N TRP A 230 11.44 6.51 -50.17
CA TRP A 230 10.95 5.43 -49.32
C TRP A 230 10.19 4.49 -50.22
N GLU A 231 10.79 3.34 -50.56
CA GLU A 231 10.06 2.22 -51.13
C GLU A 231 8.98 1.83 -50.11
N PRO A 232 7.68 1.96 -50.45
CA PRO A 232 6.65 1.42 -49.60
C PRO A 232 6.87 -0.08 -49.52
N LEU A 233 6.95 -0.61 -48.29
CA LEU A 233 6.91 -2.04 -48.05
C LEU A 233 5.76 -2.63 -48.86
N PRO A 234 5.96 -3.75 -49.59
CA PRO A 234 4.89 -4.40 -50.29
C PRO A 234 3.80 -4.73 -49.26
N MET A 235 2.66 -4.08 -49.40
CA MET A 235 1.42 -4.58 -48.82
C MET A 235 1.20 -5.93 -49.49
N GLU A 236 1.62 -7.00 -48.82
CA GLU A 236 1.15 -8.33 -49.14
C GLU A 236 -0.37 -8.27 -48.99
N ASP A 237 -1.02 -8.32 -50.15
CA ASP A 237 -2.45 -8.52 -50.27
C ASP A 237 -2.85 -9.63 -49.33
N ALA A 238 -3.68 -9.27 -48.35
CA ALA A 238 -4.43 -10.20 -47.54
C ALA A 238 -5.34 -10.97 -48.50
N VAL A 239 -4.82 -12.09 -49.01
CA VAL A 239 -5.64 -13.17 -49.55
C VAL A 239 -6.50 -13.62 -48.40
N ALA A 240 -7.76 -13.18 -48.44
CA ALA A 240 -8.84 -13.72 -47.65
C ALA A 240 -9.07 -15.17 -48.08
N ASP A 241 -8.20 -16.08 -47.61
CA ASP A 241 -8.55 -17.49 -47.55
C ASP A 241 -9.50 -17.64 -46.35
N GLU A 242 -10.77 -17.81 -46.68
CA GLU A 242 -11.78 -18.34 -45.80
C GLU A 242 -11.32 -19.70 -45.28
N VAL A 243 -10.62 -19.70 -44.14
CA VAL A 243 -10.47 -20.91 -43.33
C VAL A 243 -11.82 -21.12 -42.64
N PRO A 244 -12.57 -22.19 -42.97
CA PRO A 244 -13.83 -22.47 -42.28
C PRO A 244 -13.53 -22.74 -40.81
N VAL A 245 -14.03 -21.85 -39.95
CA VAL A 245 -14.03 -22.04 -38.51
C VAL A 245 -14.77 -23.36 -38.22
N PRO A 246 -14.13 -24.37 -37.62
CA PRO A 246 -14.83 -25.58 -37.23
C PRO A 246 -15.85 -25.22 -36.16
N VAL A 247 -17.13 -25.42 -36.49
CA VAL A 247 -18.26 -25.35 -35.56
C VAL A 247 -17.93 -26.26 -34.37
N PRO A 248 -17.90 -25.74 -33.12
CA PRO A 248 -17.73 -26.58 -31.95
C PRO A 248 -18.94 -27.51 -31.86
N GLN A 249 -18.71 -28.80 -32.14
CA GLN A 249 -19.68 -29.85 -31.87
C GLN A 249 -19.96 -29.87 -30.37
N SER A 250 -21.20 -29.56 -30.03
CA SER A 250 -21.76 -29.81 -28.70
C SER A 250 -21.51 -31.27 -28.31
N PRO A 251 -20.93 -31.55 -27.13
CA PRO A 251 -20.73 -32.92 -26.69
C PRO A 251 -22.09 -33.63 -26.58
N PRO A 252 -22.20 -34.89 -27.06
CA PRO A 252 -23.41 -35.68 -26.87
C PRO A 252 -23.65 -35.86 -25.37
N ALA A 253 -24.92 -35.72 -24.98
CA ALA A 253 -25.41 -35.95 -23.64
C ALA A 253 -24.85 -37.25 -23.06
N SER A 254 -23.90 -37.12 -22.14
CA SER A 254 -23.38 -38.25 -21.39
C SER A 254 -24.47 -38.73 -20.45
N ALA A 255 -24.99 -39.91 -20.76
CA ALA A 255 -25.94 -40.65 -19.97
C ALA A 255 -25.45 -40.79 -18.53
N SER A 256 -26.34 -40.50 -17.59
CA SER A 256 -26.17 -40.76 -16.17
C SER A 256 -25.79 -42.22 -15.92
N PRO A 257 -24.67 -42.52 -15.23
CA PRO A 257 -24.47 -43.83 -14.66
C PRO A 257 -25.29 -43.91 -13.35
N GLN A 258 -26.12 -44.94 -13.34
CA GLN A 258 -26.99 -45.33 -12.27
C GLN A 258 -26.27 -45.57 -10.94
N ALA A 259 -27.05 -45.33 -9.89
CA ALA A 259 -26.86 -45.78 -8.52
C ALA A 259 -26.14 -47.15 -8.41
N SER A 260 -24.87 -47.10 -8.02
CA SER A 260 -24.16 -48.26 -7.48
C SER A 260 -24.27 -48.26 -5.95
N LYS A 261 -25.20 -49.06 -5.45
CA LYS A 261 -25.23 -49.54 -4.06
C LYS A 261 -23.87 -50.15 -3.74
N ARG A 262 -23.18 -49.65 -2.71
CA ARG A 262 -22.09 -50.40 -2.06
C ARG A 262 -22.41 -50.66 -0.59
N PRO A 263 -21.96 -51.83 -0.09
CA PRO A 263 -22.57 -52.52 1.02
C PRO A 263 -22.02 -52.09 2.37
N THR A 264 -22.87 -52.27 3.36
CA THR A 264 -22.57 -52.51 4.76
C THR A 264 -21.29 -53.35 4.92
N ARG A 265 -20.28 -52.80 5.59
CA ARG A 265 -19.25 -53.62 6.24
C ARG A 265 -19.01 -53.15 7.68
N LEU A 266 -19.35 -54.08 8.55
CA LEU A 266 -19.06 -54.19 9.97
C LEU A 266 -17.59 -53.89 10.32
N GLY A 267 -17.40 -53.29 11.50
CA GLY A 267 -16.36 -53.72 12.43
C GLY A 267 -15.06 -52.93 12.42
N GLY A 268 -15.02 -51.85 13.19
CA GLY A 268 -13.78 -51.17 13.56
C GLY A 268 -13.96 -50.39 14.87
N LYS A 269 -13.65 -51.05 15.98
CA LYS A 269 -13.55 -50.45 17.32
C LYS A 269 -12.44 -49.39 17.37
N LEU A 270 -12.55 -48.54 18.40
CA LEU A 270 -11.54 -47.64 18.99
C LEU A 270 -11.51 -46.21 18.43
N LEU A 271 -12.25 -45.31 19.07
CA LEU A 271 -11.72 -44.25 19.97
C LEU A 271 -12.90 -43.41 20.51
N PRO A 272 -12.94 -43.07 21.81
CA PRO A 272 -13.97 -42.19 22.34
C PRO A 272 -13.70 -40.75 21.90
N SER A 273 -14.58 -40.24 21.04
CA SER A 273 -14.72 -38.82 20.72
C SER A 273 -15.33 -38.10 21.93
N THR A 274 -14.49 -37.64 22.84
CA THR A 274 -14.87 -36.70 23.89
C THR A 274 -14.81 -35.28 23.33
N SER A 275 -15.96 -34.73 22.93
CA SER A 275 -16.17 -33.27 22.79
C SER A 275 -17.67 -32.97 22.88
N GLN A 276 -18.25 -33.37 24.01
CA GLN A 276 -19.35 -32.65 24.63
C GLN A 276 -18.82 -32.18 25.98
N ALA A 277 -18.55 -30.88 26.08
CA ALA A 277 -18.50 -30.14 27.33
C ALA A 277 -19.26 -28.83 27.03
N SER A 278 -20.53 -28.70 27.43
CA SER A 278 -20.95 -28.16 28.74
C SER A 278 -20.18 -26.86 29.04
N ALA A 279 -20.73 -25.65 28.93
CA ALA A 279 -22.01 -25.20 29.46
C ALA A 279 -22.33 -25.84 30.81
N ILE A 280 -21.39 -25.73 31.76
CA ILE A 280 -21.50 -25.65 33.23
C ILE A 280 -20.03 -25.50 33.67
N ASP A 281 -19.65 -24.29 34.09
CA ASP A 281 -18.53 -23.95 35.00
C ASP A 281 -18.08 -22.50 34.77
N ALA A 282 -18.97 -21.56 35.12
CA ALA A 282 -18.60 -20.14 35.30
C ALA A 282 -18.54 -19.74 36.79
N ASP A 283 -18.90 -20.63 37.72
CA ASP A 283 -19.02 -20.30 39.15
C ASP A 283 -17.88 -20.82 40.04
N LEU A 284 -16.86 -21.47 39.48
CA LEU A 284 -15.72 -21.99 40.26
C LEU A 284 -14.41 -21.21 40.10
N PHE A 285 -14.37 -20.16 39.27
CA PHE A 285 -13.15 -19.35 39.09
C PHE A 285 -13.07 -18.09 39.97
N ILE A 286 -14.07 -17.80 40.81
CA ILE A 286 -14.04 -16.68 41.76
C ILE A 286 -13.56 -17.10 43.17
N LYS A 287 -13.39 -18.40 43.45
CA LYS A 287 -12.99 -18.90 44.79
C LYS A 287 -11.57 -19.44 44.92
N ALA A 288 -10.70 -19.24 43.93
CA ALA A 288 -9.30 -19.70 43.98
C ALA A 288 -8.26 -18.58 44.19
N SER A 289 -8.68 -17.34 44.49
CA SER A 289 -7.76 -16.22 44.74
C SER A 289 -7.55 -15.86 46.22
N GLU A 290 -8.05 -16.67 47.17
CA GLU A 290 -8.06 -16.31 48.61
C GLU A 290 -7.15 -17.14 49.52
N SER A 291 -6.14 -17.84 48.98
CA SER A 291 -5.13 -18.46 49.85
C SER A 291 -3.77 -18.64 49.15
N LEU A 292 -3.00 -17.55 49.10
CA LEU A 292 -1.55 -17.61 48.92
C LEU A 292 -0.87 -17.07 50.19
N PRO A 293 0.06 -17.83 50.80
CA PRO A 293 0.78 -17.40 52.00
C PRO A 293 1.65 -16.17 51.71
N LYS A 294 1.56 -15.17 52.60
CA LYS A 294 2.46 -14.01 52.65
C LYS A 294 3.83 -14.46 53.13
N ASP A 295 4.78 -14.59 52.20
CA ASP A 295 6.20 -14.58 52.55
C ASP A 295 6.69 -13.13 52.72
N PRO A 296 7.52 -12.85 53.75
CA PRO A 296 7.99 -11.51 54.06
C PRO A 296 9.05 -11.03 53.04
N ALA A 297 8.86 -9.81 52.55
CA ALA A 297 9.75 -9.13 51.63
C ALA A 297 11.16 -8.93 52.23
N PRO A 298 12.23 -9.07 51.43
CA PRO A 298 13.58 -8.70 51.85
C PRO A 298 13.75 -7.17 51.92
N PRO A 299 14.62 -6.66 52.82
CA PRO A 299 14.76 -5.23 53.07
C PRO A 299 15.41 -4.49 51.89
N MET A 300 14.71 -3.47 51.40
CA MET A 300 15.23 -2.48 50.46
C MET A 300 16.39 -1.71 51.08
N GLN A 301 17.58 -1.82 50.48
CA GLN A 301 18.68 -0.93 50.76
C GLN A 301 18.41 0.46 50.17
N ALA A 302 18.30 1.44 51.06
CA ALA A 302 18.22 2.85 50.76
C ALA A 302 19.52 3.34 50.10
N LYS A 303 19.46 3.75 48.82
CA LYS A 303 20.49 4.56 48.18
C LYS A 303 20.06 6.02 48.08
N ARG A 304 20.51 6.77 49.09
CA ARG A 304 21.03 8.14 49.05
C ARG A 304 20.40 9.11 48.05
N VAL A 305 19.47 9.88 48.60
CA VAL A 305 19.29 11.30 48.28
C VAL A 305 20.61 12.03 48.53
N ARG A 306 21.14 12.71 47.51
CA ARG A 306 22.13 13.77 47.68
C ARG A 306 21.50 15.07 47.26
N GLU A 307 21.13 15.85 48.27
CA GLU A 307 20.93 17.29 48.17
C GLU A 307 22.14 17.96 47.53
N LYS A 308 21.89 18.87 46.59
CA LYS A 308 22.68 20.11 46.49
C LYS A 308 21.73 21.26 46.27
N LYS A 309 21.59 22.06 47.33
CA LYS A 309 20.93 23.36 47.34
C LYS A 309 21.70 24.37 46.49
N ALA A 310 20.90 25.28 45.96
CA ALA A 310 21.17 26.56 45.35
C ALA A 310 22.46 27.28 45.81
N LYS A 311 23.14 27.88 44.84
CA LYS A 311 23.81 29.16 45.05
C LYS A 311 23.57 30.06 43.83
N THR A 312 22.69 31.03 44.06
CA THR A 312 22.45 32.20 43.24
C THR A 312 23.76 32.94 42.99
N GLN A 313 24.15 33.13 41.74
CA GLN A 313 24.96 34.27 41.31
C GLN A 313 24.40 34.78 39.98
N LEU A 314 23.89 36.02 40.03
CA LEU A 314 23.75 36.85 38.86
C LEU A 314 25.13 37.02 38.22
N HIS A 315 25.30 36.56 36.98
CA HIS A 315 26.30 37.12 36.09
C HIS A 315 25.75 37.25 34.68
N SER A 316 25.98 38.42 34.13
CA SER A 316 25.59 38.99 32.85
C SER A 316 26.00 38.13 31.65
N PRO A 317 25.37 38.31 30.47
CA PRO A 317 25.68 37.53 29.29
C PRO A 317 27.01 37.98 28.68
N LYS A 318 27.96 37.05 28.54
CA LYS A 318 29.04 37.14 27.54
C LYS A 318 28.69 36.18 26.40
N VAL A 319 28.60 36.78 25.22
CA VAL A 319 28.52 36.12 23.92
C VAL A 319 29.87 35.45 23.66
N GLU A 320 29.89 34.13 23.56
CA GLU A 320 30.98 33.37 22.94
C GLU A 320 30.37 32.31 22.02
N ASP A 321 30.39 32.63 20.72
CA ASP A 321 30.15 31.74 19.60
C ASP A 321 31.32 30.75 19.49
N ASP A 322 31.14 29.49 19.92
CA ASP A 322 32.06 28.41 19.48
C ASP A 322 31.52 26.97 19.68
N GLY A 323 30.21 26.79 19.81
CA GLY A 323 29.61 25.49 20.16
C GLY A 323 29.03 24.64 19.02
N PHE A 324 28.76 25.22 17.84
CA PHE A 324 27.89 24.56 16.85
C PHE A 324 28.64 23.62 15.89
N SER A 325 29.90 23.92 15.56
CA SER A 325 30.68 23.16 14.58
C SER A 325 31.09 21.76 15.06
N GLN A 326 31.31 21.56 16.37
CA GLN A 326 31.68 20.24 16.90
C GLN A 326 30.49 19.29 17.10
N ARG A 327 29.27 19.80 17.24
CA ARG A 327 28.07 18.95 17.36
C ARG A 327 27.57 18.43 16.00
N PHE A 328 27.80 19.18 14.93
CA PHE A 328 27.40 18.74 13.58
C PHE A 328 28.26 17.60 13.02
N LYS A 329 29.56 17.56 13.34
CA LYS A 329 30.47 16.48 12.89
C LYS A 329 30.18 15.12 13.52
N LYS A 330 29.61 15.07 14.74
CA LYS A 330 29.18 13.81 15.37
C LYS A 330 27.89 13.23 14.79
N PHE A 331 27.07 14.03 14.10
CA PHE A 331 25.80 13.56 13.55
C PHE A 331 25.92 12.97 12.14
N ILE A 332 26.97 13.35 11.38
CA ILE A 332 27.17 12.87 9.99
C ILE A 332 28.09 11.65 9.92
N GLY A 333 28.94 11.41 10.93
CA GLY A 333 29.91 10.30 10.93
C GLY A 333 29.34 8.90 11.19
N GLY A 334 28.03 8.75 11.40
CA GLY A 334 27.38 7.46 11.67
C GLY A 334 26.60 6.87 10.49
N TRP A 335 26.67 7.49 9.31
CA TRP A 335 25.85 7.16 8.14
C TRP A 335 26.66 6.94 6.85
N PHE A 336 27.90 6.49 6.99
CA PHE A 336 28.72 5.95 5.90
C PHE A 336 29.33 4.62 6.29
#